data_AF-A0A935J7W9-F1
#
_entry.id   AF-A0A935J7W9-F1
#
_cell.length_a   1.000
_cell.length_b   1.000
_cell.length_c   1.000
_cell.angle_alpha   90.00
_cell.angle_beta   90.00
_cell.angle_gamma   90.00
#
_symmetry.space_group_name_H-M   'P 1'
#
loop_
_entity.id
_entity.type
_entity.pdbx_description
1 polymer ?
#
loop_
_entity_poly.entity_id
_entity_poly.type
_entity_poly.pdbx_seq_one_letter_code
_entity_poly.pdbx_strand_id
1 'polypeptide(L)' 'MRKRNWRLVGFAVFLLILAIGFYFFMLTIAPTSLDPVAMMETVGSASGTVGGLSIALIIIGLIGKKA' A
#
# COMPACT_ATOMS: atom_id res chain seq x y z
N MET A 1 7.36 1.39 29.37
CA MET A 1 6.96 2.27 28.25
C MET A 1 7.06 1.47 26.96
N ARG A 2 5.95 1.25 26.23
CA ARG A 2 5.94 0.46 24.98
C ARG A 2 6.79 1.19 23.92
N LYS A 3 7.84 0.57 23.39
CA LYS A 3 8.68 1.20 22.35
C LYS A 3 7.98 1.07 21.01
N ARG A 4 7.46 2.20 20.51
CA ARG A 4 6.82 2.31 19.20
C ARG A 4 7.87 2.27 18.10
N ASN A 5 7.66 1.48 17.04
CA ASN A 5 8.61 1.39 15.94
C ASN A 5 8.27 2.39 14.84
N TRP A 6 8.67 3.64 15.05
CA TRP A 6 8.39 4.73 14.11
C TRP A 6 9.01 4.54 12.72
N ARG A 7 10.12 3.80 12.61
CA ARG A 7 10.71 3.47 11.30
C ARG A 7 9.79 2.58 10.48
N LEU A 8 9.17 1.58 11.13
CA LEU A 8 8.20 0.70 10.49
C LEU A 8 6.95 1.48 10.06
N VAL A 9 6.44 2.36 10.93
CA VAL A 9 5.28 3.19 10.62
C VAL A 9 5.57 4.10 9.42
N GLY A 10 6.72 4.78 9.40
CA GLY A 10 7.09 5.66 8.29
C GLY A 10 7.23 4.90 6.96
N PHE A 11 7.87 3.73 6.98
CA PHE A 11 8.00 2.88 5.78
C PHE A 11 6.64 2.39 5.28
N ALA A 12 5.75 1.98 6.19
CA ALA A 12 4.42 1.51 5.83
C ALA A 12 3.52 2.63 5.29
N VAL A 13 3.60 3.84 5.84
CA VAL A 13 2.92 5.02 5.27
C VAL A 13 3.43 5.33 3.87
N PHE A 14 4.74 5.27 3.66
CA PHE A 14 5.33 5.47 2.34
C PHE A 14 4.81 4.43 1.33
N LEU A 15 4.80 3.14 1.70
CA LEU A 15 4.24 2.09 0.84
C LEU A 15 2.77 2.29 0.53
N LEU A 16 1.97 2.74 1.50
CA LEU A 16 0.55 3.02 1.30
C LEU A 16 0.35 4.13 0.26
N ILE A 17 1.09 5.24 0.39
CA ILE A 17 1.05 6.35 -0.57
C ILE A 17 1.48 5.87 -1.96
N LEU A 18 2.52 5.04 -2.03
CA LEU A 18 3.04 4.51 -3.30
C LEU A 18 2.03 3.57 -3.97
N ALA A 19 1.33 2.72 -3.21
CA ALA A 19 0.27 1.86 -3.75
C ALA A 19 -0.91 2.65 -4.30
N ILE A 20 -1.33 3.71 -3.60
CA ILE A 20 -2.38 4.61 -4.07
C ILE A 20 -1.93 5.34 -5.34
N GLY A 21 -0.74 5.93 -5.32
CA GLY A 21 -0.17 6.64 -6.47
C GLY A 21 0.00 5.73 -7.69
N PHE A 22 0.45 4.49 -7.47
CA PHE A 22 0.60 3.49 -8.52
C PHE A 22 -0.75 3.13 -9.17
N TYR A 23 -1.80 2.93 -8.37
CA TYR A 23 -3.14 2.66 -8.91
C TYR A 23 -3.64 3.80 -9.81
N PHE A 24 -3.53 5.05 -9.34
CA PHE A 24 -3.94 6.22 -10.13
C PHE A 24 -3.07 6.43 -11.38
N PHE A 25 -1.78 6.16 -11.28
CA PHE A 25 -0.88 6.21 -12.43
C PHE A 25 -1.23 5.14 -13.47
N MET A 26 -1.52 3.91 -13.04
CA MET A 26 -1.97 2.87 -13.96
C MET A 26 -3.33 3.19 -14.58
N LEU A 27 -4.20 3.91 -13.87
CA LEU A 27 -5.48 4.35 -14.40
C LEU A 27 -5.32 5.33 -15.58
N THR A 28 -4.27 6.17 -15.60
CA THR A 28 -3.98 7.04 -16.75
C THR A 28 -3.40 6.27 -17.94
N ILE A 29 -2.77 5.12 -17.70
CA ILE A 29 -2.19 4.25 -18.73
C ILE A 29 -3.23 3.23 -19.25
N ALA A 30 -4.24 2.88 -18.45
CA ALA A 30 -5.24 1.86 -18.81
C ALA A 30 -5.82 1.99 -20.24
N PRO A 31 -6.14 3.19 -20.77
CA PRO A 31 -6.64 3.34 -22.13
C PRO A 31 -5.68 2.90 -23.24
N THR A 32 -4.38 2.77 -22.96
CA THR A 32 -3.39 2.30 -23.94
C THR A 32 -3.27 0.77 -23.99
N SER A 33 -3.94 0.06 -23.07
CA SER A 33 -3.98 -1.41 -23.06
C SER A 33 -4.98 -1.97 -24.08
N LEU A 34 -4.69 -3.15 -24.62
CA LEU A 34 -5.63 -3.92 -25.45
C LEU A 34 -6.85 -4.40 -24.65
N ASP A 35 -6.66 -4.65 -23.36
CA ASP A 35 -7.72 -4.98 -22.40
C ASP A 35 -7.51 -4.17 -21.11
N PRO A 36 -8.09 -2.95 -21.03
CA PRO A 36 -7.95 -2.08 -19.87
C PRO A 36 -8.58 -2.66 -18.60
N VAL A 37 -9.63 -3.49 -18.74
CA VAL A 37 -10.39 -4.01 -17.60
C VAL A 37 -9.59 -5.09 -16.90
N ALA A 38 -9.11 -6.09 -17.63
CA ALA A 38 -8.28 -7.16 -17.06
C ALA A 38 -6.98 -6.63 -16.44
N MET A 39 -6.40 -5.59 -17.06
CA MET A 39 -5.23 -4.90 -16.51
C MET A 39 -5.55 -4.25 -15.16
N MET A 40 -6.65 -3.49 -15.08
CA MET A 40 -7.02 -2.78 -13.86
C MET A 40 -7.50 -3.69 -12.74
N GLU A 41 -8.07 -4.87 -13.04
CA GLU A 41 -8.35 -5.90 -12.02
C GLU A 41 -7.06 -6.37 -11.34
N THR A 42 -6.02 -6.64 -12.12
CA THR A 42 -4.72 -7.07 -11.61
C THR A 42 -4.04 -5.96 -10.81
N VAL A 43 -4.01 -4.74 -11.35
CA VAL A 43 -3.47 -3.55 -10.69
C VAL A 43 -4.21 -3.26 -9.38
N GLY A 44 -5.54 -3.34 -9.40
CA GLY A 44 -6.39 -3.14 -8.23
C GLY A 44 -6.14 -4.17 -7.14
N SER A 45 -6.06 -5.45 -7.51
CA SER A 45 -5.75 -6.55 -6.58
C SER A 45 -4.37 -6.39 -5.92
N ALA A 46 -3.35 -6.07 -6.73
CA ALA A 46 -1.99 -5.85 -6.25
C ALA A 46 -1.91 -4.62 -5.32
N SER A 47 -2.47 -3.49 -5.75
CA SER A 47 -2.47 -2.23 -4.98
C SER A 47 -3.26 -2.38 -3.69
N GLY A 48 -4.41 -3.07 -3.73
CA GLY A 48 -5.24 -3.37 -2.57
C GLY A 48 -4.52 -4.24 -1.54
N THR A 49 -3.81 -5.28 -2.01
CA THR A 49 -3.01 -6.15 -1.13
C THR A 49 -1.88 -5.37 -0.45
N VAL A 50 -1.12 -4.58 -1.20
CA VAL A 50 -0.03 -3.75 -0.66
C VAL A 50 -0.57 -2.69 0.30
N GLY A 51 -1.70 -2.06 -0.03
CA GLY A 51 -2.38 -1.10 0.83
C GLY A 51 -2.82 -1.73 2.16
N GLY A 52 -3.46 -2.91 2.11
CA GLY A 52 -3.89 -3.65 3.29
C GLY A 52 -2.71 -4.06 4.19
N LEU A 53 -1.63 -4.58 3.59
CA LEU A 53 -0.40 -4.90 4.33
C LEU A 53 0.23 -3.66 4.97
N SER A 54 0.24 -2.54 4.26
CA SER A 54 0.76 -1.27 4.78
C SER A 54 -0.04 -0.82 6.01
N ILE A 55 -1.37 -0.91 5.97
CA ILE A 55 -2.22 -0.59 7.12
C ILE A 55 -1.92 -1.52 8.31
N ALA A 56 -1.79 -2.83 8.07
CA ALA A 56 -1.44 -3.79 9.12
C ALA A 56 -0.08 -3.47 9.77
N LEU A 57 0.94 -3.12 8.96
CA LEU A 57 2.26 -2.74 9.45
C LEU A 57 2.25 -1.42 10.23
N ILE A 58 1.43 -0.45 9.83
CA ILE A 58 1.20 0.78 10.60
C ILE A 58 0.66 0.40 11.98
N ILE A 59 -0.42 -0.38 12.05
CA ILE A 59 -1.03 -0.79 13.32
C ILE A 59 -0.01 -1.52 14.22
N ILE A 60 0.73 -2.49 13.68
CA ILE A 60 1.76 -3.21 14.42
C ILE A 60 2.86 -2.27 14.93
N GLY A 61 3.32 -1.34 14.08
CA GLY A 61 4.32 -0.34 14.44
C GLY A 61 3.84 0.61 15.54
N LEU A 62 2.56 0.97 15.53
CA LEU A 62 1.89 1.83 16.50
C LEU A 62 1.64 1.15 17.86
N ILE A 63 1.25 -0.13 17.86
CA ILE A 63 1.02 -0.91 19.10
C ILE A 63 2.30 -0.97 19.93
N GLY A 64 3.46 -1.09 19.28
CA GLY A 64 4.77 -1.11 19.94
C GLY A 64 5.03 -2.40 20.72
N LYS A 65 6.30 -2.79 20.80
CA LYS A 65 6.71 -4.00 21.55
C LYS A 65 6.74 -3.69 23.05
N LYS A 66 6.15 -4.57 23.89
CA LYS A 66 6.47 -4.60 25.33
C LYS A 66 7.91 -5.10 25.44
N ALA A 67 8.79 -4.26 25.97
CA ALA A 67 10.12 -4.70 26.37
C ALA A 67 10.00 -5.72 27.50
#